data_AF-A0A510XQX8-F1
#
_entry.id   AF-A0A510XQX8-F1
#
_cell.length_a   1.000
_cell.length_b   1.000
_cell.length_c   1.000
_cell.angle_alpha   90.00
_cell.angle_beta   90.00
_cell.angle_gamma   90.00
#
_symmetry.space_group_name_H-M   'P 1'
#
loop_
_entity.id
_entity.type
_entity.pdbx_description
1 polymer ?
#
loop_
_entity_poly.entity_id
_entity_poly.type
_entity_poly.pdbx_seq_one_letter_code
_entity_poly.pdbx_strand_id
1 'polypeptide(L)' 'MHKLATKSSQTLTSNDIENLARRFGGKSEDYIEIVNKQKNKQTIKKYALLNEIERAINV' A
#
# COMPACT_ATOMS: atom_id res chain seq x y z
N MET A 1 2.49 -33.87 19.92
CA MET A 1 2.76 -32.95 18.79
C MET A 1 1.67 -31.88 18.78
N HIS A 2 1.99 -30.63 19.12
CA HIS A 2 1.03 -29.53 19.00
C HIS A 2 0.94 -29.10 17.53
N LYS A 3 -0.22 -29.31 16.90
CA LYS A 3 -0.54 -28.69 15.60
C LYS A 3 -0.71 -27.19 15.82
N LEU A 4 0.36 -26.44 15.63
CA LEU A 4 0.28 -25.01 15.32
C LEU A 4 -0.28 -24.91 13.91
N ALA A 5 -1.61 -24.83 13.79
CA ALA A 5 -2.24 -24.42 12.55
C ALA A 5 -1.93 -22.93 12.34
N THR A 6 -0.72 -22.62 11.89
CA THR A 6 -0.46 -21.33 11.28
C THR A 6 -1.28 -21.32 10.00
N LYS A 7 -2.41 -20.63 10.00
CA LYS A 7 -3.05 -20.21 8.76
C LYS A 7 -1.96 -19.45 8.01
N SER A 8 -1.35 -20.09 7.00
CA SER A 8 -0.42 -19.40 6.12
C SER A 8 -1.25 -18.30 5.46
N SER A 9 -1.07 -17.06 5.92
CA SER A 9 -1.64 -15.91 5.27
C SER A 9 -1.15 -15.95 3.84
N GLN A 10 -2.05 -16.22 2.89
CA GLN A 10 -1.75 -16.13 1.46
C GLN A 10 -1.54 -14.68 1.01
N THR A 11 -1.73 -13.72 1.92
CA THR A 11 -1.47 -12.31 1.69
C THR A 11 0.03 -12.05 1.79
N LEU A 12 0.61 -11.60 0.68
CA LEU A 12 1.98 -11.10 0.64
C LEU A 12 2.14 -9.94 1.64
N THR A 13 3.17 -10.00 2.48
CA THR A 13 3.57 -8.88 3.31
C THR A 13 4.27 -7.80 2.46
N SER A 14 4.40 -6.59 2.98
CA SER A 14 5.17 -5.52 2.30
C SER A 14 6.61 -5.93 1.99
N ASN A 15 7.22 -6.73 2.86
CA ASN A 15 8.57 -7.26 2.67
C ASN A 15 8.62 -8.31 1.55
N ASP A 16 7.58 -9.14 1.42
CA ASP A 16 7.48 -10.11 0.32
C ASP A 16 7.37 -9.39 -1.03
N ILE A 17 6.55 -8.34 -1.10
CA ILE A 17 6.38 -7.52 -2.30
C ILE A 17 7.71 -6.83 -2.68
N GLU A 18 8.44 -6.29 -1.70
CA GLU A 18 9.72 -5.64 -1.94
C GLU A 18 10.79 -6.63 -2.45
N ASN A 19 10.85 -7.82 -1.87
CA ASN A 19 11.75 -8.88 -2.31
C ASN A 19 11.41 -9.38 -3.72
N LEU A 20 10.12 -9.52 -4.04
CA LEU A 20 9.67 -9.88 -5.39
C LEU A 20 10.01 -8.78 -6.40
N ALA A 21 9.70 -7.52 -6.10
CA ALA A 21 10.05 -6.41 -6.98
C ALA A 21 11.56 -6.40 -7.27
N ARG A 22 12.42 -6.55 -6.25
CA ARG A 22 13.87 -6.62 -6.47
C ARG A 22 14.29 -7.82 -7.35
N ARG A 23 13.64 -8.98 -7.20
CA ARG A 23 13.93 -10.19 -7.99
C ARG A 23 13.49 -10.08 -9.46
N PHE A 24 12.45 -9.30 -9.74
CA PHE A 24 11.84 -9.20 -11.07
C PHE A 24 12.14 -7.87 -11.79
N GLY A 25 13.26 -7.21 -11.47
CA GLY A 25 13.72 -6.03 -12.20
C GLY A 25 13.37 -4.67 -11.57
N GLY A 26 12.96 -4.65 -10.30
CA GLY A 26 12.60 -3.46 -9.55
C GLY A 26 11.10 -3.18 -9.54
N LYS A 27 10.72 -2.05 -8.96
CA LYS A 27 9.35 -1.55 -9.00
C LYS A 27 9.19 -0.77 -10.32
N SER A 28 8.21 -1.15 -11.15
CA SER A 28 7.88 -0.35 -12.34
C SER A 28 7.44 1.05 -11.94
N GLU A 29 7.58 2.02 -12.84
CA GLU A 29 7.11 3.40 -12.61
C GLU A 29 5.63 3.41 -12.23
N ASP A 30 4.81 2.61 -12.91
CA ASP A 30 3.38 2.41 -12.60
C ASP A 30 3.16 1.93 -11.15
N TYR A 31 3.95 0.96 -10.67
CA TYR A 31 3.85 0.48 -9.30
C TYR A 31 4.16 1.60 -8.30
N ILE A 32 5.21 2.39 -8.56
CA ILE A 32 5.61 3.51 -7.70
C ILE A 32 4.51 4.56 -7.66
N GLU A 33 3.94 4.90 -8.82
CA GLU A 33 2.84 5.85 -8.93
C GLU A 33 1.60 5.40 -8.14
N ILE A 34 1.19 4.13 -8.29
CA ILE A 34 0.04 3.56 -7.57
C ILE A 34 0.26 3.62 -6.06
N VAL A 35 1.43 3.20 -5.58
CA VAL A 35 1.76 3.22 -4.14
C VAL A 35 1.77 4.66 -3.61
N ASN A 36 2.33 5.60 -4.36
CA ASN A 36 2.36 7.01 -3.97
C ASN A 36 0.95 7.60 -3.92
N LYS A 37 0.10 7.33 -4.91
CA LYS A 37 -1.32 7.75 -4.89
C LYS A 37 -2.06 7.19 -3.69
N GLN A 38 -1.84 5.92 -3.33
CA GLN A 38 -2.45 5.32 -2.15
C GLN A 38 -1.98 5.99 -0.85
N LYS A 39 -0.66 6.23 -0.71
CA LYS A 39 -0.11 6.96 0.45
C LYS A 39 -0.70 8.36 0.54
N ASN A 40 -0.80 9.08 -0.56
CA ASN A 40 -1.39 10.42 -0.60
C ASN A 40 -2.85 10.40 -0.17
N LYS A 41 -3.66 9.44 -0.64
CA LYS A 41 -5.06 9.26 -0.19
C LYS A 41 -5.16 9.01 1.31
N GLN A 42 -4.25 8.21 1.87
CA GLN A 42 -4.22 7.96 3.32
C GLN A 42 -3.85 9.24 4.11
N THR A 43 -2.85 9.97 3.63
CA THR A 43 -2.43 11.25 4.24
C THR A 43 -3.57 12.28 4.20
N ILE A 44 -4.24 12.45 3.06
CA ILE A 44 -5.38 13.36 2.92
C ILE A 44 -6.47 13.00 3.94
N LYS A 45 -6.85 11.73 4.04
CA LYS A 45 -7.85 11.27 5.03
C LYS A 45 -7.44 11.49 6.48
N LYS A 46 -6.15 11.42 6.78
CA LYS A 46 -5.62 11.57 8.15
C LYS A 46 -5.73 13.01 8.66
N TYR A 47 -5.60 14.00 7.80
CA TYR A 47 -5.58 15.41 8.19
C TYR A 47 -6.87 16.12 7.77
N ALA A 48 -7.63 16.64 8.74
CA ALA A 48 -8.94 17.24 8.52
C ALA A 48 -8.95 18.34 7.44
N LEU A 49 -8.01 19.29 7.53
CA LEU A 49 -7.88 20.38 6.54
C LEU A 49 -7.63 19.86 5.11
N LEU A 50 -6.78 18.83 4.95
CA LEU A 50 -6.49 18.25 3.64
C LEU A 50 -7.70 17.52 3.06
N ASN A 51 -8.46 16.81 3.89
CA ASN A 51 -9.70 16.14 3.51
C ASN A 51 -10.80 17.15 3.14
N GLU A 52 -10.90 18.28 3.84
CA GLU A 52 -11.84 19.35 3.50
C GLU A 52 -11.50 19.99 2.14
N ILE A 53 -10.21 20.28 1.90
CA ILE A 53 -9.73 20.79 0.61
C ILE A 53 -9.99 19.77 -0.51
N GLU A 54 -9.68 18.49 -0.29
CA GLU A 54 -9.93 17.42 -1.27
C GLU A 54 -11.41 17.36 -1.64
N ARG A 55 -12.31 17.43 -0.64
CA ARG A 55 -13.75 17.43 -0.87
C ARG A 55 -14.19 18.63 -1.66
N ALA A 56 -13.70 19.83 -1.35
CA ALA A 56 -14.06 21.07 -2.04
C ALA A 56 -13.63 21.09 -3.51
N ILE A 57 -12.48 20.48 -3.85
CA ILE A 57 -11.97 20.42 -5.23
C ILE A 57 -12.72 19.38 -6.07
N ASN A 58 -13.19 18.30 -5.45
CA ASN A 58 -13.88 17.19 -6.14
C ASN A 58 -15.41 17.29 -6.09
N VAL A 59 -15.97 18.48 -5.82
CA VAL A 59 -17.41 18.80 -5.94
C VAL A 59 -17.78 19.04 -7.40
#